data_AF-A0A6B2G3U0-F1
#
_entry.id   AF-A0A6B2G3U0-F1
#
_cell.length_a   1.000
_cell.length_b   1.000
_cell.length_c   1.000
_cell.angle_alpha   90.00
_cell.angle_beta   90.00
_cell.angle_gamma   90.00
#
_symmetry.space_group_name_H-M   'P 1'
#
loop_
_entity.id
_entity.type
_entity.pdbx_description
1 polymer ?
#
loop_
_entity_poly.entity_id
_entity_poly.type
_entity_poly.pdbx_seq_one_letter_code
_entity_poly.pdbx_strand_id
1 'polypeptide(L)'
;KLFLPLNFLFVRHIKKIGAIRRQLSNGKNFIDNEFIKSTSGNTYSRKNPICDTIIGEYANSTTEDTNLAINAANRSFLDWKATPLEADFFISKNLDTFSTSIKPFE
;
A
#
# COMPACT_ATOMS: atom_id res chain seq x y z
N LYS A 1 18.11 21.38 -40.51
CA LYS A 1 16.88 21.34 -39.68
C LYS A 1 16.63 19.89 -39.29
N LEU A 2 17.02 19.51 -38.07
CA LEU A 2 16.95 18.13 -37.58
C LEU A 2 15.52 17.90 -37.05
N PHE A 3 14.69 17.18 -37.81
CA PHE A 3 13.35 16.80 -37.36
C PHE A 3 13.46 15.48 -36.58
N LEU A 4 13.46 15.57 -35.26
CA LEU A 4 13.24 14.40 -34.40
C LEU A 4 11.74 14.06 -34.44
N PRO A 5 11.36 12.80 -34.72
CA PRO A 5 9.95 12.44 -34.70
C PRO A 5 9.40 12.55 -33.27
N LEU A 6 8.21 13.16 -33.15
CA LEU A 6 7.46 13.40 -31.91
C LEU A 6 7.31 12.17 -30.99
N ASN A 7 7.53 10.96 -31.51
CA ASN A 7 7.47 9.71 -30.76
C ASN A 7 8.57 9.54 -29.70
N PHE A 8 9.72 10.22 -29.80
CA PHE A 8 10.84 9.95 -28.89
C PHE A 8 10.69 10.61 -27.51
N LEU A 9 9.98 11.75 -27.44
CA LEU A 9 9.72 12.46 -26.17
C LEU A 9 8.52 11.89 -25.42
N PHE A 10 7.52 11.35 -26.13
CA PHE A 10 6.31 10.77 -25.54
C PHE A 10 6.62 9.46 -24.79
N VAL A 11 7.50 8.61 -25.33
CA VAL A 11 7.89 7.34 -24.70
C VAL A 11 8.72 7.54 -23.42
N ARG A 12 9.54 8.61 -23.35
CA ARG A 12 10.29 8.95 -22.12
C ARG A 12 9.38 9.45 -21.00
N HIS A 13 8.28 10.12 -21.33
CA HIS A 13 7.34 10.66 -20.34
C HIS A 13 6.50 9.55 -19.69
N ILE A 14 6.05 8.56 -20.48
CA ILE A 14 5.27 7.42 -19.97
C ILE A 14 6.10 6.53 -19.02
N LYS A 15 7.39 6.31 -19.31
CA LYS A 15 8.27 5.53 -18.41
C LYS A 15 8.42 6.16 -17.02
N LYS A 16 8.44 7.49 -16.92
CA LYS A 16 8.52 8.19 -15.62
C LYS A 16 7.21 8.10 -14.84
N ILE A 17 6.06 8.15 -15.50
CA ILE A 17 4.74 8.05 -14.84
C ILE A 17 4.51 6.62 -14.29
N GLY A 18 4.97 5.59 -15.01
CA GLY A 18 4.92 4.20 -14.53
C GLY A 18 5.86 3.90 -13.36
N ALA A 19 6.93 4.69 -13.19
CA ALA A 19 7.86 4.56 -12.07
C ALA A 19 7.32 5.22 -10.77
N ILE A 20 6.42 6.19 -10.89
CA ILE A 20 5.89 6.96 -9.74
C ILE A 20 4.76 6.21 -9.00
N ARG A 21 4.10 5.22 -9.63
CA ARG A 21 2.93 4.52 -9.03
C ARG A 21 3.19 3.14 -8.44
N ARG A 22 4.44 2.67 -8.43
CA ARG A 22 4.82 1.43 -7.74
C ARG A 22 5.56 1.80 -6.45
N GLN A 23 4.84 2.32 -5.46
CA GLN A 23 5.23 2.06 -4.08
C GLN A 23 4.96 0.57 -3.85
N LEU A 24 5.86 -0.27 -4.37
CA LEU A 24 5.98 -1.65 -3.93
C LEU A 24 6.17 -1.54 -2.43
N SER A 25 5.25 -2.11 -1.65
CA SER A 25 5.34 -2.11 -0.20
C SER A 25 6.78 -2.43 0.19
N ASN A 26 7.44 -1.56 0.95
CA ASN A 26 8.85 -1.74 1.31
C ASN A 26 9.04 -2.87 2.36
N GLY A 27 8.28 -3.97 2.25
CA GLY A 27 8.32 -5.08 3.18
C GLY A 27 8.04 -4.65 4.62
N LYS A 28 7.00 -3.83 4.82
CA LYS A 28 6.63 -3.30 6.14
C LYS A 28 5.24 -3.75 6.57
N ASN A 29 5.08 -3.95 7.87
CA ASN A 29 3.82 -4.13 8.57
C ASN A 29 3.22 -2.78 8.94
N PHE A 30 1.89 -2.69 8.96
CA PHE A 30 1.18 -1.54 9.52
C PHE A 30 0.69 -1.91 10.91
N ILE A 31 1.37 -1.41 11.95
CA ILE A 31 1.10 -1.73 13.36
C ILE A 31 1.13 -0.42 14.15
N ASP A 32 0.12 -0.22 15.00
CA ASP A 32 0.00 0.97 15.87
C ASP A 32 0.11 2.31 15.11
N ASN A 33 -0.59 2.40 13.98
CA ASN A 33 -0.62 3.57 13.09
C ASN A 33 0.73 3.89 12.39
N GLU A 34 1.69 2.95 12.39
CA GLU A 34 3.00 3.12 11.76
C GLU A 34 3.35 1.99 10.79
N PHE A 35 4.14 2.31 9.76
CA PHE A 35 4.76 1.32 8.89
C PHE A 35 6.13 0.90 9.43
N ILE A 36 6.20 -0.26 10.08
CA ILE A 36 7.40 -0.83 10.69
C ILE A 36 7.92 -2.04 9.91
N LYS A 37 9.22 -2.32 9.96
CA LYS A 37 9.78 -3.55 9.36
C LYS A 37 9.40 -4.76 10.23
N SER A 38 9.37 -5.96 9.64
CA SER A 38 9.34 -7.20 10.41
C SER A 38 10.52 -7.24 11.38
N THR A 39 10.30 -7.72 12.59
CA THR A 39 11.35 -7.93 13.61
C THR A 39 12.46 -8.84 13.11
N SER A 40 12.18 -9.81 12.24
CA SER A 40 13.20 -10.63 11.58
C SER A 40 13.99 -9.90 10.49
N GLY A 41 13.46 -8.76 9.99
CA GLY A 41 13.98 -8.05 8.82
C GLY A 41 13.73 -8.76 7.48
N ASN A 42 13.16 -9.97 7.48
CA ASN A 42 12.94 -10.75 6.28
C ASN A 42 11.74 -10.25 5.48
N THR A 43 11.83 -10.40 4.16
CA THR A 43 10.74 -10.11 3.22
C THR A 43 10.54 -11.30 2.29
N TYR A 44 9.38 -11.33 1.62
CA TYR A 44 9.13 -12.27 0.53
C TYR A 44 8.44 -11.57 -0.65
N SER A 45 8.72 -12.02 -1.86
CA SER A 45 8.17 -11.43 -3.07
C SER A 45 6.87 -12.12 -3.49
N ARG A 46 5.90 -11.37 -4.02
CA ARG A 46 4.74 -11.92 -4.73
C ARG A 46 4.92 -11.77 -6.24
N LYS A 47 4.36 -12.72 -6.97
CA LYS A 47 4.37 -12.75 -8.43
C LYS A 47 2.97 -12.56 -8.99
N ASN A 48 2.88 -11.98 -10.18
CA ASN A 48 1.67 -11.94 -10.98
C ASN A 48 1.36 -13.37 -11.48
N PRO A 49 0.17 -13.94 -11.20
CA PRO A 49 -0.17 -15.30 -11.64
C PRO A 49 -0.27 -15.47 -13.16
N ILE A 50 -0.40 -14.38 -13.92
CA ILE A 50 -0.56 -14.42 -15.38
C ILE A 50 0.79 -14.47 -16.10
N CYS A 51 1.81 -13.78 -15.58
CA CYS A 51 3.08 -13.59 -16.29
C CYS A 51 4.33 -13.77 -15.42
N ASP A 52 4.18 -14.27 -14.18
CA ASP A 52 5.25 -14.55 -13.22
C ASP A 52 6.17 -13.36 -12.85
N THR A 53 5.80 -12.15 -13.26
CA THR A 53 6.54 -10.93 -12.90
C THR A 53 6.37 -10.59 -11.43
N ILE A 54 7.44 -10.13 -10.77
CA ILE A 54 7.37 -9.70 -9.36
C ILE A 54 6.55 -8.42 -9.25
N ILE A 55 5.51 -8.46 -8.41
CA ILE A 55 4.55 -7.36 -8.21
C ILE A 55 4.74 -6.60 -6.90
N GLY A 56 5.59 -7.11 -6.00
CA GLY A 56 5.77 -6.52 -4.67
C GLY A 56 6.66 -7.36 -3.76
N GLU A 57 7.20 -6.70 -2.74
CA GLU A 57 7.84 -7.34 -1.59
C GLU A 57 7.00 -7.07 -0.34
N TYR A 58 6.88 -8.06 0.53
CA TYR A 58 6.02 -8.01 1.70
C TYR A 58 6.82 -8.46 2.92
N ALA A 59 6.48 -7.92 4.09
CA ALA A 59 7.12 -8.30 5.34
C ALA A 59 6.88 -9.79 5.60
N ASN A 60 7.93 -10.54 5.94
CA ASN A 60 7.81 -11.88 6.47
C ASN A 60 7.69 -11.78 7.99
N SER A 61 6.46 -11.60 8.46
CA SER A 61 6.17 -11.28 9.86
C SER A 61 6.36 -12.45 10.80
N THR A 62 6.82 -12.18 12.01
CA THR A 62 7.02 -13.20 13.04
C THR A 62 5.91 -13.22 14.09
N THR A 63 6.03 -14.13 15.05
CA THR A 63 5.18 -14.18 16.25
C THR A 63 5.29 -12.89 17.06
N GLU A 64 6.48 -12.29 17.14
CA GLU A 64 6.71 -11.02 17.84
C GLU A 64 5.94 -9.88 17.18
N ASP A 65 5.99 -9.76 15.84
CA ASP A 65 5.22 -8.76 15.10
C ASP A 65 3.72 -8.94 15.33
N THR A 66 3.26 -10.20 15.38
CA THR A 66 1.86 -10.55 15.65
C THR A 66 1.45 -10.10 17.06
N ASN A 67 2.28 -10.35 18.07
CA ASN A 67 2.03 -9.92 19.43
C ASN A 67 2.01 -8.39 19.56
N LEU A 68 2.89 -7.68 18.86
CA LEU A 68 2.87 -6.21 18.79
C LEU A 68 1.54 -5.70 18.22
N ALA A 69 1.05 -6.32 17.14
CA ALA A 69 -0.24 -5.99 16.53
C ALA A 69 -1.42 -6.24 17.48
N ILE A 70 -1.43 -7.37 18.18
CA ILE A 70 -2.47 -7.72 19.17
C ILE A 70 -2.47 -6.69 20.31
N ASN A 71 -1.30 -6.34 20.84
CA ASN A 71 -1.20 -5.37 21.93
C ASN A 71 -1.63 -3.96 21.48
N ALA A 72 -1.32 -3.55 20.25
CA ALA A 72 -1.81 -2.30 19.69
C ALA A 72 -3.34 -2.30 19.53
N ALA A 73 -3.90 -3.38 18.99
CA ALA A 73 -5.35 -3.53 18.83
C ALA A 73 -6.09 -3.52 20.18
N ASN A 74 -5.54 -4.18 21.21
CA ASN A 74 -6.13 -4.18 22.55
C ASN A 74 -6.15 -2.78 23.18
N ARG A 75 -5.11 -1.97 22.96
CA ARG A 75 -5.08 -0.57 23.44
C ARG A 75 -6.13 0.28 22.72
N SER A 76 -6.19 0.20 21.39
CA SER A 76 -7.10 1.01 20.59
C SER A 76 -8.57 0.57 20.71
N PHE A 77 -8.83 -0.65 21.16
CA PHE A 77 -10.20 -1.16 21.30
C PHE A 77 -11.06 -0.33 22.25
N LEU A 78 -10.49 0.19 23.35
CA LEU A 78 -11.24 1.00 24.30
C LEU A 78 -11.74 2.30 23.66
N ASP A 79 -10.86 2.99 22.91
CA ASP A 79 -11.18 4.22 22.21
C ASP A 79 -12.15 3.97 21.05
N TRP A 80 -11.91 2.90 20.28
CA TRP A 80 -12.76 2.52 19.17
C TRP A 80 -14.18 2.16 19.63
N LYS A 81 -14.31 1.39 20.71
CA LYS A 81 -15.61 1.03 21.30
C LYS A 81 -16.38 2.25 21.82
N ALA A 82 -15.66 3.24 22.36
CA ALA A 82 -16.27 4.47 22.87
C ALA A 82 -16.65 5.47 21.75
N THR A 83 -16.31 5.17 20.49
CA THR A 83 -16.62 6.05 19.37
C THR A 83 -18.15 6.06 19.14
N PRO A 84 -18.80 7.24 19.15
CA PRO A 84 -20.24 7.37 18.94
C PRO A 84 -20.71 6.80 17.59
N LEU A 85 -21.97 6.40 17.48
CA LEU A 85 -22.52 5.80 16.25
C LEU A 85 -22.56 6.77 15.06
N GLU A 86 -22.41 8.09 15.29
CA GLU A 86 -22.12 9.06 14.22
C GLU A 86 -20.76 8.81 13.53
N ALA A 87 -20.01 7.78 13.95
CA ALA A 87 -18.87 7.17 13.25
C ALA A 87 -19.14 6.73 11.80
N ASP A 88 -20.38 6.80 11.32
CA ASP A 88 -20.69 6.80 9.88
C ASP A 88 -19.79 7.77 9.10
N PHE A 89 -19.33 8.87 9.71
CA PHE A 89 -18.34 9.77 9.11
C PHE A 89 -17.00 9.09 8.79
N PHE A 90 -16.50 8.19 9.65
CA PHE A 90 -15.24 7.48 9.39
C PHE A 90 -15.40 6.45 8.28
N ILE A 91 -16.49 5.69 8.28
CA ILE A 91 -16.73 4.66 7.27
C ILE A 91 -16.98 5.30 5.90
N SER A 92 -17.84 6.32 5.83
CA SER A 92 -18.15 7.03 4.58
C SER A 92 -16.94 7.75 3.99
N LYS A 93 -16.15 8.46 4.81
CA LYS A 93 -14.94 9.16 4.35
C LYS A 93 -13.89 8.19 3.80
N ASN A 94 -13.73 7.03 4.43
CA ASN A 94 -12.83 6.00 3.91
C ASN A 94 -13.34 5.45 2.57
N LEU A 95 -14.66 5.20 2.45
CA LEU A 95 -15.27 4.71 1.22
C LEU A 95 -15.04 5.67 0.03
N ASP A 96 -15.20 6.98 0.25
CA ASP A 96 -14.90 8.01 -0.76
C ASP A 96 -13.42 8.01 -1.15
N THR A 97 -12.54 7.84 -0.17
CA THR A 97 -11.09 7.75 -0.42
C THR A 97 -10.76 6.53 -1.30
N PHE A 98 -11.39 5.37 -1.02
CA PHE A 98 -11.20 4.17 -1.83
C PHE A 98 -11.71 4.37 -3.26
N SER A 99 -12.93 4.87 -3.44
CA SER A 99 -13.54 5.06 -4.77
C SER A 99 -12.74 6.01 -5.66
N THR A 100 -12.17 7.08 -5.07
CA THR A 100 -11.35 8.05 -5.80
C THR A 100 -9.95 7.52 -6.15
N SER A 101 -9.42 6.58 -5.35
CA SER A 101 -8.08 6.01 -5.56
C SER A 101 -8.04 4.91 -6.63
N ILE A 102 -9.18 4.25 -6.87
CA ILE A 102 -9.31 3.23 -7.90
C ILE A 102 -9.33 3.97 -9.23
N LYS A 103 -8.25 3.82 -10.03
CA LYS A 103 -8.34 4.18 -11.45
C LYS A 103 -9.46 3.34 -12.06
N PRO A 104 -10.40 3.92 -12.83
CA PRO A 104 -11.32 3.10 -13.60
C PRO A 104 -10.49 2.13 -14.45
N PHE A 105 -10.91 0.86 -14.45
CA PHE A 105 -10.44 -0.11 -15.44
C PHE A 105 -10.93 0.40 -16.80
N GLU A 106 -10.10 1.17 -17.49
CA GLU A 106 -10.23 1.49 -18.92
C GLU A 106 -9.56 0.40 -19.76
#